data_AF-A0A3A5M0S9-F1
#
_entry.id   AF-A0A3A5M0S9-F1
#
_cell.length_a   1.000
_cell.length_b   1.000
_cell.length_c   1.000
_cell.angle_alpha   90.00
_cell.angle_beta   90.00
_cell.angle_gamma   90.00
#
_symmetry.space_group_name_H-M   'P 1'
#
loop_
_entity.id
_entity.type
_entity.pdbx_description
1 polymer ?
#
loop_
_entity_poly.entity_id
_entity_poly.type
_entity_poly.pdbx_seq_one_letter_code
_entity_poly.pdbx_strand_id
1 'polypeptide(L)'
;MLMIVLRVLIGVGLMVSAVIHLQLASGFQQAAPSGIGGGALFRIQAVVSILAAAYVLIRGSRAAFAIAAIVALSALAAVVLYRYVQVPAIGPIPSMYEPVWYPQKALTAVAEAFAGTLAVIGYVLLLRRRNDT
;
A
#
# COMPACT_ATOMS: atom_id res chain seq x y z
N MET A 1 -15.45 2.19 -20.24
CA MET A 1 -14.07 2.70 -20.32
C MET A 1 -13.52 3.17 -18.97
N LEU A 2 -14.16 4.12 -18.27
CA LEU A 2 -13.69 4.68 -16.99
C LEU A 2 -13.25 3.63 -15.94
N MET A 3 -14.05 2.58 -15.71
CA MET A 3 -13.72 1.55 -14.72
C MET A 3 -12.44 0.77 -15.06
N ILE A 4 -12.14 0.58 -16.35
CA ILE A 4 -10.92 -0.09 -16.78
C ILE A 4 -9.72 0.81 -16.53
N VAL A 5 -9.84 2.10 -16.86
CA VAL A 5 -8.80 3.11 -16.58
C VAL A 5 -8.48 3.16 -15.10
N LEU A 6 -9.49 3.21 -14.22
CA LEU A 6 -9.28 3.17 -12.76
C LEU A 6 -8.51 1.91 -12.34
N ARG A 7 -8.91 0.73 -12.81
CA ARG A 7 -8.24 -0.53 -12.46
C ARG A 7 -6.77 -0.54 -12.87
N VAL A 8 -6.47 -0.05 -14.08
CA VAL A 8 -5.11 0.03 -14.60
C VAL A 8 -4.27 1.01 -13.77
N LEU A 9 -4.77 2.21 -13.50
CA LEU A 9 -4.05 3.21 -12.72
C LEU A 9 -3.80 2.76 -11.26
N ILE A 10 -4.80 2.13 -10.63
CA ILE A 10 -4.64 1.54 -9.29
C ILE A 10 -3.58 0.43 -9.33
N GLY A 11 -3.66 -0.47 -10.32
CA GLY A 11 -2.70 -1.57 -10.48
C GLY A 11 -1.27 -1.06 -10.65
N VAL A 12 -1.06 -0.02 -11.46
CA VAL A 12 0.24 0.64 -11.63
C VAL A 12 0.73 1.23 -10.31
N GLY A 13 -0.10 1.99 -9.59
CA GLY A 13 0.29 2.59 -8.31
C GLY A 13 0.68 1.55 -7.25
N LEU A 14 -0.10 0.46 -7.12
CA LEU A 14 0.21 -0.65 -6.23
C LEU A 14 1.50 -1.38 -6.63
N MET A 15 1.78 -1.52 -7.93
CA MET A 15 3.01 -2.15 -8.41
C MET A 15 4.24 -1.27 -8.12
N VAL A 16 4.13 0.05 -8.31
CA VAL A 16 5.19 1.00 -7.92
C VAL A 16 5.47 0.90 -6.43
N SER A 17 4.43 0.90 -5.58
CA SER A 17 4.57 0.71 -4.14
C SER A 17 5.27 -0.62 -3.83
N ALA A 18 4.87 -1.73 -4.46
CA ALA A 18 5.50 -3.04 -4.24
C ALA A 18 7.00 -3.06 -4.59
N VAL A 19 7.38 -2.48 -5.74
CA VAL A 19 8.78 -2.40 -6.15
C VAL A 19 9.61 -1.61 -5.14
N ILE A 20 9.12 -0.45 -4.71
CA ILE A 20 9.83 0.38 -3.73
C ILE A 20 9.94 -0.35 -2.39
N HIS A 21 8.90 -1.07 -1.96
CA HIS A 21 8.96 -1.84 -0.73
C HIS A 21 10.02 -2.95 -0.79
N LEU A 22 10.15 -3.66 -1.92
CA LEU A 22 11.21 -4.65 -2.12
C LEU A 22 12.61 -4.02 -2.10
N GLN A 23 12.76 -2.84 -2.71
CA GLN A 23 14.03 -2.10 -2.70
C GLN A 23 14.44 -1.67 -1.28
N LEU A 24 13.48 -1.22 -0.46
CA LEU A 24 13.74 -0.78 0.91
C LEU A 24 13.93 -1.93 1.90
N ALA A 25 13.44 -3.14 1.59
CA ALA A 25 13.44 -4.26 2.52
C ALA A 25 14.83 -4.60 3.10
N SER A 26 15.89 -4.53 2.30
CA SER A 26 17.25 -4.84 2.77
C SER A 26 17.75 -3.83 3.81
N GLY A 27 17.48 -2.54 3.61
CA GLY A 27 17.85 -1.47 4.53
C GLY A 27 17.16 -1.58 5.89
N PHE A 28 15.91 -2.04 5.91
CA PHE A 28 15.13 -2.21 7.14
C PHE A 28 15.30 -3.59 7.81
N GLN A 29 16.11 -4.48 7.24
CA GLN A 29 16.32 -5.83 7.81
C GLN A 29 16.98 -5.79 9.18
N GLN A 30 17.82 -4.78 9.44
CA GLN A 30 18.58 -4.64 10.70
C GLN A 30 17.69 -4.31 11.91
N ALA A 31 16.44 -3.89 11.68
CA ALA A 31 15.57 -3.38 12.74
C ALA A 31 15.09 -4.46 13.74
N ALA A 32 15.17 -5.75 13.44
CA ALA A 32 15.01 -6.85 14.41
C ALA A 32 15.53 -8.19 13.84
N PRO A 33 16.80 -8.56 14.06
CA PRO A 33 17.39 -9.77 13.49
C PRO A 33 16.77 -11.08 14.02
N SER A 34 16.22 -11.07 15.24
CA SER A 34 15.66 -12.24 15.93
C SER A 34 14.13 -12.37 15.83
N GLY A 35 13.46 -11.49 15.07
CA GLY A 35 11.99 -11.46 14.91
C GLY A 35 11.54 -11.27 13.45
N ILE A 36 10.31 -10.77 13.23
CA ILE A 36 9.88 -10.31 11.89
C ILE A 36 10.55 -8.94 11.67
N GLY A 37 11.80 -8.95 11.24
CA GLY A 37 12.58 -7.74 10.97
C GLY A 37 11.85 -6.79 10.01
N GLY A 38 12.21 -5.50 10.04
CA GLY A 38 11.57 -4.48 9.19
C GLY A 38 11.59 -4.86 7.71
N GLY A 39 12.67 -5.51 7.25
CA GLY A 39 12.75 -6.04 5.90
C GLY A 39 11.71 -7.11 5.57
N ALA A 40 11.31 -7.95 6.51
CA ALA A 40 10.24 -8.92 6.31
C ALA A 40 8.88 -8.21 6.16
N LEU A 41 8.61 -7.17 6.96
CA LEU A 41 7.39 -6.36 6.83
C LEU A 41 7.28 -5.71 5.45
N PHE A 42 8.39 -5.13 4.97
CA PHE A 42 8.47 -4.55 3.63
C PHE A 42 8.17 -5.60 2.54
N ARG A 43 8.72 -6.81 2.64
CA ARG A 43 8.45 -7.89 1.67
C ARG A 43 7.01 -8.38 1.72
N ILE A 44 6.44 -8.54 2.92
CA ILE A 44 5.04 -8.91 3.09
C ILE A 44 4.14 -7.86 2.43
N GLN A 45 4.40 -6.57 2.70
CA GLN A 45 3.63 -5.48 2.11
C GLN A 45 3.74 -5.46 0.58
N ALA A 46 4.92 -5.74 0.03
CA ALA A 46 5.10 -5.86 -1.42
C ALA A 46 4.27 -7.00 -2.02
N VAL A 47 4.29 -8.19 -1.41
CA VAL A 47 3.47 -9.33 -1.86
C VAL A 47 1.98 -9.00 -1.79
N VAL A 48 1.52 -8.42 -0.69
CA VAL A 48 0.12 -7.99 -0.52
C VAL A 48 -0.27 -6.96 -1.58
N SER A 49 0.62 -6.01 -1.90
CA SER A 49 0.39 -5.01 -2.93
C SER A 49 0.29 -5.62 -4.33
N ILE A 50 1.14 -6.59 -4.67
CA ILE A 50 1.08 -7.33 -5.93
C ILE A 50 -0.23 -8.11 -6.04
N LEU A 51 -0.65 -8.80 -4.98
CA LEU A 51 -1.89 -9.56 -4.96
C LEU A 51 -3.11 -8.65 -5.11
N ALA A 52 -3.12 -7.49 -4.43
CA ALA A 52 -4.17 -6.49 -4.57
C ALA A 52 -4.23 -5.91 -5.99
N ALA A 53 -3.07 -5.63 -6.59
CA ALA A 53 -2.97 -5.15 -7.97
C ALA A 53 -3.54 -6.20 -8.96
N ALA A 54 -3.14 -7.46 -8.84
CA ALA A 54 -3.69 -8.54 -9.65
C ALA A 54 -5.20 -8.68 -9.45
N TYR A 55 -5.68 -8.63 -8.21
CA TYR A 55 -7.10 -8.80 -7.91
C TYR A 55 -7.97 -7.69 -8.51
N VAL A 56 -7.55 -6.41 -8.41
CA VAL A 56 -8.28 -5.29 -9.01
C VAL A 56 -8.22 -5.33 -10.54
N LEU A 57 -7.09 -5.74 -11.12
CA LEU A 57 -6.92 -5.90 -12.56
C LEU A 57 -7.74 -7.07 -13.13
N ILE A 58 -7.97 -8.14 -12.37
CA ILE A 58 -8.73 -9.31 -12.85
C ILE A 58 -10.23 -9.15 -12.57
N ARG A 59 -10.63 -8.82 -11.34
CA ARG A 59 -12.04 -8.94 -10.92
C ARG A 59 -12.85 -7.65 -11.07
N GLY A 60 -12.25 -6.48 -10.88
CA GLY A 60 -12.95 -5.20 -10.98
C GLY A 60 -14.21 -5.07 -10.10
N SER A 61 -14.33 -5.88 -9.05
CA SER A 61 -15.50 -5.94 -8.16
C SER A 61 -15.38 -4.94 -7.01
N ARG A 62 -16.49 -4.69 -6.28
CA ARG A 62 -16.46 -3.85 -5.06
C ARG A 62 -15.41 -4.32 -4.06
N ALA A 63 -15.30 -5.63 -3.85
CA ALA A 63 -14.29 -6.21 -2.96
C ALA A 63 -12.87 -5.89 -3.47
N ALA A 64 -12.65 -5.88 -4.78
CA ALA A 64 -11.33 -5.60 -5.34
C ALA A 64 -10.89 -4.15 -5.13
N PHE A 65 -11.80 -3.20 -5.33
CA PHE A 65 -11.54 -1.80 -5.01
C PHE A 65 -11.36 -1.58 -3.50
N ALA A 66 -12.16 -2.23 -2.65
CA ALA A 66 -12.00 -2.14 -1.20
C ALA A 66 -10.64 -2.67 -0.72
N ILE A 67 -10.23 -3.84 -1.21
CA ILE A 67 -8.92 -4.42 -0.88
C ILE A 67 -7.78 -3.50 -1.35
N ALA A 68 -7.85 -2.99 -2.58
CA ALA A 68 -6.84 -2.05 -3.09
C ALA A 68 -6.75 -0.78 -2.22
N ALA A 69 -7.89 -0.23 -1.79
CA ALA A 69 -7.93 0.93 -0.92
C ALA A 69 -7.33 0.62 0.46
N ILE A 70 -7.70 -0.49 1.08
CA ILE A 70 -7.18 -0.91 2.40
C ILE A 70 -5.67 -1.06 2.35
N VAL A 71 -5.15 -1.76 1.34
CA VAL A 71 -3.70 -2.02 1.19
C VAL A 71 -2.92 -0.73 0.96
N ALA A 72 -3.38 0.13 0.05
CA ALA A 72 -2.68 1.37 -0.27
C ALA A 72 -2.74 2.38 0.88
N LEU A 73 -3.92 2.57 1.50
CA LEU A 73 -4.09 3.54 2.58
C LEU A 73 -3.46 3.08 3.89
N SER A 74 -3.38 1.77 4.16
CA SER A 74 -2.65 1.27 5.34
C SER A 74 -1.14 1.47 5.19
N ALA A 75 -0.59 1.26 3.99
CA ALA A 75 0.81 1.56 3.69
C ALA A 75 1.09 3.06 3.86
N LEU A 76 0.25 3.92 3.28
CA LEU A 76 0.39 5.38 3.42
C LEU A 76 0.32 5.81 4.89
N ALA A 77 -0.64 5.28 5.63
CA ALA A 77 -0.78 5.56 7.06
C ALA A 77 0.47 5.14 7.82
N ALA A 78 1.06 3.98 7.52
CA ALA A 78 2.32 3.56 8.12
C ALA A 78 3.48 4.49 7.77
N VAL A 79 3.64 4.89 6.50
CA VAL A 79 4.71 5.81 6.05
C VAL A 79 4.62 7.16 6.77
N VAL A 80 3.40 7.71 6.90
CA VAL A 80 3.14 8.98 7.58
C VAL A 80 3.32 8.83 9.09
N LEU A 81 2.78 7.78 9.70
CA LEU A 81 2.88 7.53 11.13
C LEU A 81 4.34 7.40 11.56
N TYR A 82 5.10 6.50 10.93
CA TYR A 82 6.51 6.28 11.27
C TYR A 82 7.42 7.43 10.87
N ARG A 83 6.93 8.40 10.10
CA ARG A 83 7.64 9.65 9.82
C ARG A 83 7.51 10.67 10.95
N TYR A 84 6.34 10.78 11.58
CA TYR A 84 6.03 11.83 12.55
C TYR A 84 5.97 11.35 13.99
N VAL A 85 5.74 10.06 14.20
CA VAL A 85 5.59 9.45 15.53
C VAL A 85 6.63 8.34 15.67
N GLN A 86 7.46 8.45 16.71
CA GLN A 86 8.39 7.40 17.09
C GLN A 86 7.64 6.29 17.83
N VAL A 87 6.94 5.46 17.06
CA VAL A 87 6.26 4.29 17.60
C VAL A 87 7.32 3.30 18.10
N PRO A 88 7.26 2.86 19.37
CA PRO A 88 8.19 1.86 19.90
C PRO A 88 7.99 0.50 19.21
N ALA A 89 8.90 -0.44 19.43
CA ALA A 89 8.69 -1.81 18.99
C ALA A 89 7.43 -2.40 19.64
N ILE A 90 6.63 -3.16 18.87
CA ILE A 90 5.39 -3.79 19.32
C ILE A 90 5.54 -5.30 19.12
N GLY A 91 5.84 -6.03 20.20
CA GLY A 91 6.09 -7.46 20.14
C GLY A 91 7.21 -7.80 19.13
N PRO A 92 6.97 -8.67 18.13
CA PRO A 92 7.98 -9.03 17.13
C PRO A 92 8.19 -7.98 16.03
N ILE A 93 7.39 -6.90 16.02
CA ILE A 93 7.46 -5.81 15.04
C ILE A 93 8.42 -4.75 15.57
N PRO A 94 9.53 -4.46 14.87
CA PRO A 94 10.48 -3.45 15.33
C PRO A 94 9.94 -2.02 15.21
N SER A 95 10.61 -1.08 15.87
CA SER A 95 10.37 0.33 15.58
C SER A 95 10.80 0.63 14.15
N MET A 96 9.89 1.20 13.37
CA MET A 96 10.10 1.57 11.97
C MET A 96 10.24 3.10 11.81
N TYR A 97 10.50 3.81 12.91
CA TYR A 97 10.60 5.26 12.90
C TYR A 97 11.72 5.71 11.95
N GLU A 98 11.35 6.58 11.01
CA GLU A 98 12.26 7.12 10.00
C GLU A 98 11.87 8.59 9.75
N PRO A 99 12.56 9.55 10.38
CA PRO A 99 12.20 10.97 10.32
C PRO A 99 12.60 11.64 9.01
N VAL A 100 13.28 10.97 8.08
CA VAL A 100 13.72 11.61 6.83
C VAL A 100 12.75 11.28 5.70
N TRP A 101 12.44 12.29 4.88
CA TRP A 101 11.81 12.11 3.57
C TRP A 101 12.90 12.00 2.52
N TYR A 102 13.18 10.79 2.06
CA TYR A 102 14.05 10.52 0.92
C TYR A 102 13.22 10.15 -0.33
N PRO A 103 13.79 10.23 -1.55
CA PRO A 103 13.02 10.13 -2.79
C PRO A 103 12.13 8.89 -2.90
N GLN A 104 12.64 7.71 -2.54
CA GLN A 104 11.88 6.46 -2.59
C GLN A 104 10.69 6.49 -1.61
N LYS A 105 10.86 7.05 -0.41
CA LYS A 105 9.78 7.21 0.58
C LYS A 105 8.70 8.16 0.08
N ALA A 106 9.10 9.29 -0.49
CA ALA A 106 8.15 10.25 -1.07
C ALA A 106 7.39 9.62 -2.25
N LEU A 107 8.09 8.90 -3.13
CA LEU A 107 7.49 8.26 -4.29
C LEU A 107 6.49 7.17 -3.89
N THR A 108 6.80 6.32 -2.91
CA THR A 108 5.86 5.29 -2.43
C THR A 108 4.64 5.92 -1.77
N ALA A 109 4.81 6.99 -0.97
CA ALA A 109 3.69 7.69 -0.35
C ALA A 109 2.75 8.31 -1.40
N VAL A 110 3.29 8.92 -2.47
CA VAL A 110 2.49 9.45 -3.58
C VAL A 110 1.77 8.33 -4.32
N ALA A 111 2.46 7.22 -4.61
CA ALA A 111 1.86 6.07 -5.30
C ALA A 111 0.71 5.45 -4.49
N GLU A 112 0.89 5.32 -3.18
CA GLU A 112 -0.12 4.82 -2.24
C GLU A 112 -1.31 5.77 -2.11
N ALA A 113 -1.07 7.07 -1.95
CA ALA A 113 -2.13 8.07 -1.90
C ALA A 113 -2.95 8.08 -3.20
N PHE A 114 -2.28 8.01 -4.35
CA PHE A 114 -2.91 7.95 -5.66
C PHE A 114 -3.75 6.68 -5.83
N ALA A 115 -3.16 5.50 -5.62
CA ALA A 115 -3.83 4.22 -5.75
C ALA A 115 -5.01 4.10 -4.76
N GLY A 116 -4.82 4.50 -3.50
CA GLY A 116 -5.84 4.48 -2.47
C GLY A 116 -7.02 5.38 -2.80
N THR A 117 -6.77 6.61 -3.25
CA THR A 117 -7.81 7.57 -3.64
C THR A 117 -8.62 7.05 -4.82
N LEU A 118 -7.96 6.57 -5.88
CA LEU A 118 -8.65 5.99 -7.04
C LEU A 118 -9.43 4.73 -6.68
N ALA A 119 -8.91 3.92 -5.75
CA ALA A 119 -9.59 2.72 -5.28
C ALA A 119 -10.88 3.07 -4.51
N VAL A 120 -10.85 4.08 -3.64
CA VAL A 120 -12.04 4.61 -2.97
C VAL A 120 -13.06 5.15 -3.97
N ILE A 121 -12.62 5.92 -4.97
CA ILE A 121 -13.49 6.43 -6.04
C ILE A 121 -14.18 5.26 -6.76
N GLY A 122 -13.40 4.26 -7.20
CA GLY A 122 -13.95 3.08 -7.87
C GLY A 122 -14.95 2.30 -7.01
N TYR A 123 -14.68 2.17 -5.71
CA TYR A 123 -15.58 1.55 -4.75
C TYR A 123 -16.91 2.32 -4.62
N VAL A 124 -16.86 3.64 -4.44
CA VAL A 124 -18.04 4.50 -4.31
C VAL A 124 -18.87 4.51 -5.60
N LEU A 125 -18.22 4.56 -6.76
CA LEU A 125 -18.92 4.51 -8.06
C LEU A 125 -19.68 3.19 -8.24
N LEU A 126 -19.11 2.06 -7.83
CA LEU A 126 -19.78 0.76 -7.87
C LEU A 126 -20.89 0.62 -6.82
N LEU A 127 -20.75 1.27 -5.66
CA LEU A 127 -21.80 1.32 -4.66
C LEU A 127 -23.05 2.03 -5.19
N ARG A 128 -22.86 3.22 -5.78
CA ARG A 128 -23.97 4.03 -6.31
C ARG A 128 -24.75 3.27 -7.38
N ARG A 129 -24.04 2.67 -8.35
CA ARG A 129 -24.66 1.86 -9.41
C ARG A 129 -25.54 0.70 -8.92
N ARG A 130 -25.24 0.12 -7.76
CA ARG A 130 -26.05 -0.97 -7.18
C ARG A 130 -27.32 -0.43 -6.50
N ASN A 131 -27.28 0.78 -5.97
CA ASN A 131 -28.43 1.38 -5.29
C ASN A 131 -29.45 1.92 -6.30
N ASP A 132 -29.03 2.18 -7.54
CA ASP A 132 -29.87 2.66 -8.64
C ASP A 132 -30.57 1.53 -9.42
N THR A 133 -30.31 0.26 -9.08
CA THR A 133 -30.88 -0.96 -9.72
C THR A 133 -31.70 -1.76 -8.73
#